data_AF-A0A924SG29-F1
#
_entry.id   AF-A0A924SG29-F1
#
_cell.length_a   1.000
_cell.length_b   1.000
_cell.length_c   1.000
_cell.angle_alpha   90.00
_cell.angle_beta   90.00
_cell.angle_gamma   90.00
#
_symmetry.space_group_name_H-M   'P 1'
#
loop_
_entity.id
_entity.type
_entity.pdbx_description
1 polymer ?
#
loop_
_entity_poly.entity_id
_entity_poly.type
_entity_poly.pdbx_seq_one_letter_code
_entity_poly.pdbx_strand_id
1 'polypeptide(L)'
;MTGRPPPAPANAIGPKLGQQARPWLRALDWWLDGGALGPVRRFAGATIVAVGPWIVFVLTLAIISINSAQVLGRAGLEDLRLTVTYAFCFAPLAAGPIGLAAAELARRSKEGEFNIPVFDITRIALVLSGGASALLALLISLGLGLAPAGAAISFVLLSAAAAMLWVCFAVLSALRLFRLLISAFLGGIFLSVGGTFAVVRLAPSVDLLLWCFAAGLVFCIAQTLNHLQYRFHRSPNRVRRAFDLLRHEIWRRRALGAGVTLALIGIWADKWAFWLSPDALRSPAGFLHFSRYDSVMFVAHLSMIPTFSNMLMLRERELSAGFKSVQRQMQDHSNHQAVRQSIAALAMAARTGGGKLLFVQATIAGMLVLAAPWIAKAMSFDFQQFLVLRIALVALFLYSTFYVAGLLMLMCGRIRHFLLVQLVFVVSNALFSIIFINQSGFTAYPLFLSSLISAILAWPLAFKSISKYDFLYLLGENESLYER
;
A
#
# COMPACT_ATOMS: atom_id res chain seq x y z
N MET A 1 74.45 -38.29 7.09
CA MET A 1 73.62 -39.19 7.91
C MET A 1 72.63 -38.35 8.69
N THR A 2 71.37 -38.81 8.79
CA THR A 2 70.20 -38.37 9.59
C THR A 2 69.01 -37.96 8.73
N GLY A 3 68.21 -38.97 8.36
CA GLY A 3 66.95 -38.84 7.63
C GLY A 3 65.84 -38.24 8.48
N ARG A 4 65.00 -37.42 7.83
CA ARG A 4 63.73 -36.95 8.36
C ARG A 4 62.69 -38.09 8.35
N PRO A 5 61.81 -38.19 9.35
CA PRO A 5 60.72 -39.18 9.35
C PRO A 5 59.64 -38.82 8.31
N PRO A 6 58.88 -39.80 7.80
CA PRO A 6 57.81 -39.57 6.83
C PRO A 6 56.60 -38.88 7.48
N PRO A 7 55.82 -38.06 6.74
CA PRO A 7 54.61 -37.44 7.26
C PRO A 7 53.49 -38.49 7.43
N ALA A 8 52.73 -38.35 8.52
CA ALA A 8 51.54 -39.13 8.82
C ALA A 8 50.44 -38.92 7.76
N PRO A 9 49.58 -39.93 7.47
CA PRO A 9 48.53 -39.80 6.48
C PRO A 9 47.47 -38.78 6.94
N ALA A 10 47.14 -37.86 6.03
CA ALA A 10 46.07 -36.89 6.22
C ALA A 10 44.73 -37.61 6.41
N ASN A 11 44.05 -37.29 7.53
CA ASN A 11 42.69 -37.72 7.81
C ASN A 11 41.75 -37.38 6.64
N ALA A 12 41.32 -38.43 5.95
CA ALA A 12 40.23 -38.40 4.98
C ALA A 12 38.88 -38.29 5.71
N ILE A 13 38.55 -37.09 6.16
CA ILE A 13 37.20 -36.66 6.54
C ILE A 13 36.95 -35.39 5.72
N GLY A 14 36.60 -35.40 4.44
CA GLY A 14 35.56 -36.14 3.76
C GLY A 14 34.67 -35.13 3.01
N PRO A 15 34.79 -34.94 1.68
CA PRO A 15 33.90 -34.08 0.89
C PRO A 15 32.52 -34.73 0.64
N LYS A 16 32.07 -35.62 1.54
CA LYS A 16 30.84 -36.42 1.41
C LYS A 16 29.59 -35.70 1.93
N LEU A 17 29.72 -34.75 2.86
CA LEU A 17 28.58 -33.99 3.40
C LEU A 17 27.96 -33.02 2.36
N GLY A 18 28.78 -32.43 1.48
CA GLY A 18 28.29 -31.53 0.43
C GLY A 18 27.58 -32.22 -0.74
N GLN A 19 27.83 -33.50 -0.98
CA GLN A 19 27.15 -34.28 -2.03
C GLN A 19 25.82 -34.89 -1.57
N GLN A 20 25.70 -35.26 -0.28
CA GLN A 20 24.44 -35.78 0.28
C GLN A 20 23.38 -34.69 0.53
N ALA A 21 23.75 -33.42 0.69
CA ALA A 21 22.82 -32.31 0.90
C ALA A 21 22.19 -31.76 -0.42
N ARG A 22 22.83 -32.00 -1.57
CA ARG A 22 22.37 -31.49 -2.88
C ARG A 22 21.00 -32.02 -3.34
N PRO A 23 20.64 -33.30 -3.14
CA PRO A 23 19.31 -33.81 -3.46
C PRO A 23 18.23 -33.17 -2.58
N TRP A 24 18.51 -32.97 -1.29
CA TRP A 24 17.58 -32.33 -0.35
C TRP A 24 17.36 -30.86 -0.66
N LEU A 25 18.41 -30.11 -1.02
CA LEU A 25 18.31 -28.72 -1.47
C LEU A 25 17.52 -28.60 -2.78
N ARG A 26 17.73 -29.51 -3.74
CA ARG A 26 16.94 -29.55 -4.99
C ARG A 26 15.48 -29.96 -4.75
N ALA A 27 15.23 -30.85 -3.79
CA ALA A 27 13.88 -31.22 -3.40
C ALA A 27 13.17 -30.04 -2.70
N LEU A 28 13.87 -29.33 -1.81
CA LEU A 28 13.38 -28.10 -1.18
C LEU A 28 13.11 -27.02 -2.23
N ASP A 29 14.03 -26.80 -3.18
CA ASP A 29 13.83 -25.87 -4.30
C ASP A 29 12.67 -26.31 -5.20
N TRP A 30 12.49 -27.60 -5.46
CA TRP A 30 11.35 -28.11 -6.25
C TRP A 30 10.01 -27.94 -5.51
N TRP A 31 9.97 -28.19 -4.20
CA TRP A 31 8.80 -27.93 -3.36
C TRP A 31 8.51 -26.43 -3.25
N LEU A 32 9.54 -25.58 -3.15
CA LEU A 32 9.42 -24.13 -3.01
C LEU A 32 9.16 -23.38 -4.34
N ASP A 33 9.64 -23.89 -5.48
CA ASP A 33 9.59 -23.22 -6.79
C ASP A 33 8.73 -23.94 -7.86
N GLY A 34 8.55 -25.26 -7.80
CA GLY A 34 8.11 -26.07 -8.94
C GLY A 34 6.65 -26.57 -8.95
N GLY A 35 6.08 -26.96 -7.80
CA GLY A 35 4.81 -27.72 -7.76
C GLY A 35 3.59 -26.93 -7.29
N ALA A 36 3.30 -26.99 -5.97
CA ALA A 36 2.09 -26.43 -5.36
C ALA A 36 2.33 -25.09 -4.63
N LEU A 37 3.51 -24.88 -4.04
CA LEU A 37 3.82 -23.67 -3.28
C LEU A 37 4.30 -22.51 -4.16
N GLY A 38 4.73 -22.78 -5.40
CA GLY A 38 5.17 -21.74 -6.33
C GLY A 38 4.09 -20.68 -6.63
N PRO A 39 2.86 -21.07 -7.02
CA PRO A 39 1.73 -20.15 -7.16
C PRO A 39 1.39 -19.42 -5.85
N VAL A 40 1.37 -20.13 -4.71
CA VAL A 40 1.08 -19.56 -3.39
C VAL A 40 2.11 -18.52 -2.98
N ARG A 41 3.41 -18.79 -3.19
CA ARG A 41 4.51 -17.87 -2.89
C ARG A 41 4.46 -16.63 -3.77
N ARG A 42 4.13 -16.80 -5.06
CA ARG A 42 3.94 -15.68 -6.00
C ARG A 42 2.75 -14.82 -5.59
N PHE A 43 1.65 -15.44 -5.17
CA PHE A 43 0.49 -14.73 -4.66
C PHE A 43 0.80 -14.00 -3.35
N ALA A 44 1.41 -14.67 -2.37
CA ALA A 44 1.80 -14.05 -1.10
C ALA A 44 2.79 -12.89 -1.29
N GLY A 45 3.78 -13.05 -2.18
CA GLY A 45 4.68 -11.97 -2.58
C GLY A 45 3.93 -10.81 -3.23
N ALA A 46 3.01 -11.09 -4.17
CA ALA A 46 2.18 -10.08 -4.79
C ALA A 46 1.25 -9.40 -3.78
N THR A 47 0.75 -10.10 -2.76
CA THR A 47 -0.06 -9.54 -1.68
C THR A 47 0.73 -8.56 -0.85
N ILE A 48 1.92 -8.92 -0.38
CA ILE A 48 2.78 -8.01 0.40
C ILE A 48 3.13 -6.77 -0.44
N VAL A 49 3.43 -6.95 -1.73
CA VAL A 49 3.76 -5.83 -2.63
C VAL A 49 2.53 -4.98 -2.97
N ALA A 50 1.37 -5.57 -3.19
CA ALA A 50 0.18 -4.83 -3.64
C ALA A 50 -0.54 -4.10 -2.51
N VAL A 51 -0.65 -4.76 -1.35
CA VAL A 51 -1.25 -4.18 -0.14
C VAL A 51 -0.26 -3.21 0.53
N GLY A 52 1.04 -3.40 0.29
CA GLY A 52 2.10 -2.53 0.76
C GLY A 52 2.29 -2.59 2.28
N PRO A 53 2.73 -1.49 2.91
CA PRO A 53 2.89 -1.40 4.36
C PRO A 53 1.62 -1.71 5.16
N TRP A 54 0.45 -1.71 4.53
CA TRP A 54 -0.82 -1.82 5.24
C TRP A 54 -0.98 -3.17 5.96
N ILE A 55 -0.71 -4.27 5.26
CA ILE A 55 -0.86 -5.62 5.85
C ILE A 55 0.10 -5.86 7.02
N VAL A 56 1.30 -5.28 6.93
CA VAL A 56 2.35 -5.38 7.93
C VAL A 56 1.90 -4.75 9.24
N PHE A 57 1.29 -3.55 9.18
CA PHE A 57 0.79 -2.93 10.40
C PHE A 57 -0.42 -3.68 10.95
N VAL A 58 -1.33 -4.17 10.09
CA VAL A 58 -2.54 -4.89 10.55
C VAL A 58 -2.14 -6.10 11.37
N LEU A 59 -1.20 -6.90 10.84
CA LEU A 59 -0.68 -8.07 11.53
C LEU A 59 0.07 -7.70 12.81
N THR A 60 0.95 -6.71 12.74
CA THR A 60 1.72 -6.25 13.91
C THR A 60 0.80 -5.74 15.01
N LEU A 61 -0.16 -4.88 14.68
CA LEU A 61 -1.12 -4.31 15.62
C LEU A 61 -2.04 -5.38 16.20
N ALA A 62 -2.47 -6.37 15.40
CA ALA A 62 -3.26 -7.50 15.89
C ALA A 62 -2.48 -8.34 16.91
N ILE A 63 -1.22 -8.71 16.59
CA ILE A 63 -0.36 -9.47 17.50
C ILE A 63 -0.12 -8.68 18.78
N ILE A 64 0.26 -7.40 18.68
CA ILE A 64 0.49 -6.54 19.85
C ILE A 64 -0.79 -6.42 20.68
N SER A 65 -1.94 -6.19 20.03
CA SER A 65 -3.23 -6.04 20.70
C SER A 65 -3.64 -7.28 21.49
N ILE A 66 -3.47 -8.47 20.91
CA ILE A 66 -3.83 -9.73 21.57
C ILE A 66 -2.94 -9.97 22.80
N ASN A 67 -1.62 -9.76 22.64
CA ASN A 67 -0.65 -10.04 23.70
C ASN A 67 -0.63 -8.99 24.82
N SER A 68 -1.08 -7.76 24.55
CA SER A 68 -1.04 -6.66 25.51
C SER A 68 -2.39 -6.40 26.18
N ALA A 69 -3.45 -7.13 25.79
CA ALA A 69 -4.82 -6.87 26.24
C ALA A 69 -5.02 -7.02 27.74
N GLN A 70 -4.36 -8.00 28.35
CA GLN A 70 -4.48 -8.27 29.78
C GLN A 70 -3.77 -7.22 30.63
N VAL A 71 -2.80 -6.50 30.05
CA VAL A 71 -1.88 -5.63 30.79
C VAL A 71 -2.27 -4.16 30.67
N LEU A 72 -2.66 -3.69 29.49
CA LEU A 72 -2.99 -2.27 29.24
C LEU A 72 -4.43 -1.90 29.62
N GLY A 73 -5.29 -2.89 29.86
CA GLY A 73 -6.73 -2.68 29.95
C GLY A 73 -7.36 -2.24 28.62
N ARG A 74 -8.67 -1.99 28.64
CA ARG A 74 -9.43 -1.64 27.43
C ARG A 74 -9.08 -0.26 26.89
N ALA A 75 -8.95 0.72 27.78
CA ALA A 75 -8.60 2.11 27.49
C ALA A 75 -7.23 2.23 26.77
N GLY A 76 -6.18 1.61 27.32
CA GLY A 76 -4.85 1.69 26.72
C GLY A 76 -4.75 0.99 25.37
N LEU A 77 -5.47 -0.12 25.17
CA LEU A 77 -5.57 -0.78 23.87
C LEU A 77 -6.29 0.08 22.82
N GLU A 78 -7.33 0.79 23.24
CA GLU A 78 -8.07 1.71 22.39
C GLU A 78 -7.16 2.85 21.92
N ASP A 79 -6.45 3.51 22.84
CA ASP A 79 -5.49 4.57 22.53
C ASP A 79 -4.38 4.09 21.59
N LEU A 80 -3.83 2.88 21.83
CA LEU A 80 -2.84 2.25 20.96
C LEU A 80 -3.36 2.09 19.53
N ARG A 81 -4.55 1.48 19.37
CA ARG A 81 -5.15 1.21 18.06
C ARG A 81 -5.51 2.49 17.33
N LEU A 82 -6.07 3.47 18.04
CA LEU A 82 -6.46 4.76 17.45
C LEU A 82 -5.25 5.57 17.03
N THR A 83 -4.19 5.61 17.85
CA THR A 83 -2.94 6.30 17.48
C THR A 83 -2.36 5.74 16.18
N VAL A 84 -2.29 4.41 16.05
CA VAL A 84 -1.81 3.76 14.83
C VAL A 84 -2.77 4.02 13.66
N THR A 85 -4.08 3.93 13.88
CA THR A 85 -5.09 4.15 12.83
C THR A 85 -5.03 5.58 12.29
N TYR A 86 -4.94 6.58 13.16
CA TYR A 86 -4.78 7.99 12.77
C TYR A 86 -3.47 8.20 12.00
N ALA A 87 -2.35 7.63 12.48
CA ALA A 87 -1.06 7.78 11.80
C ALA A 87 -1.11 7.21 10.37
N PHE A 88 -1.68 6.02 10.19
CA PHE A 88 -1.81 5.39 8.88
C PHE A 88 -2.94 5.95 8.01
N CYS A 89 -3.85 6.74 8.59
CA CYS A 89 -4.86 7.51 7.85
C CYS A 89 -4.23 8.75 7.21
N PHE A 90 -3.48 9.56 7.97
CA PHE A 90 -2.99 10.85 7.51
C PHE A 90 -1.60 10.79 6.85
N ALA A 91 -0.74 9.86 7.24
CA ALA A 91 0.60 9.74 6.65
C ALA A 91 0.62 9.53 5.12
N PRO A 92 -0.26 8.69 4.53
CA PRO A 92 -0.35 8.56 3.08
C PRO A 92 -0.68 9.86 2.35
N LEU A 93 -1.41 10.80 2.98
CA LEU A 93 -1.78 12.08 2.33
C LEU A 93 -0.54 12.92 2.01
N ALA A 94 0.44 12.92 2.92
CA ALA A 94 1.74 13.56 2.70
C ALA A 94 2.63 12.72 1.78
N ALA A 95 2.67 11.40 2.00
CA ALA A 95 3.58 10.51 1.29
C ALA A 95 3.16 10.22 -0.17
N GLY A 96 1.88 10.27 -0.50
CA GLY A 96 1.36 9.87 -1.82
C GLY A 96 1.95 10.69 -2.97
N PRO A 97 1.73 12.01 -3.02
CA PRO A 97 2.26 12.86 -4.09
C PRO A 97 3.79 12.89 -4.14
N ILE A 98 4.45 12.95 -2.97
CA ILE A 98 5.91 12.99 -2.86
C ILE A 98 6.52 11.65 -3.31
N GLY A 99 5.95 10.54 -2.83
CA GLY A 99 6.39 9.19 -3.16
C GLY A 99 6.19 8.85 -4.63
N LEU A 100 5.11 9.30 -5.25
CA LEU A 100 4.88 9.19 -6.69
C LEU A 100 6.00 9.87 -7.48
N ALA A 101 6.30 11.14 -7.18
CA ALA A 101 7.36 11.89 -7.85
C ALA A 101 8.75 11.27 -7.61
N ALA A 102 9.04 10.88 -6.37
CA ALA A 102 10.30 10.24 -6.00
C ALA A 102 10.50 8.89 -6.70
N ALA A 103 9.44 8.08 -6.80
CA ALA A 103 9.47 6.79 -7.47
C ALA A 103 9.77 6.93 -8.97
N GLU A 104 9.15 7.92 -9.62
CA GLU A 104 9.42 8.20 -11.02
C GLU A 104 10.85 8.71 -11.26
N LEU A 105 11.33 9.67 -10.45
CA LEU A 105 12.70 10.15 -10.56
C LEU A 105 13.72 9.05 -10.26
N ALA A 106 13.44 8.16 -9.30
CA ALA A 106 14.29 7.01 -9.02
C ALA A 106 14.37 6.04 -10.21
N ARG A 107 13.24 5.82 -10.92
CA ARG A 107 13.19 5.00 -12.14
C ARG A 107 14.05 5.61 -13.26
N ARG A 108 13.85 6.90 -13.55
CA ARG A 108 14.58 7.65 -14.59
C ARG A 108 16.08 7.75 -14.29
N SER A 109 16.44 7.97 -13.02
CA SER A 109 17.84 7.92 -12.54
C SER A 109 18.47 6.55 -12.78
N LYS A 110 17.77 5.45 -12.46
CA LYS A 110 18.25 4.09 -12.71
C LYS A 110 18.45 3.80 -14.21
N GLU A 111 17.63 4.40 -15.07
CA GLU A 111 17.73 4.29 -16.53
C GLU A 111 18.83 5.19 -17.13
N GLY A 112 19.46 6.04 -16.32
CA GLY A 112 20.58 6.87 -16.74
C GLY A 112 20.20 8.22 -17.35
N GLU A 113 18.93 8.63 -17.27
CA GLU A 113 18.46 9.91 -17.83
C GLU A 113 19.15 11.13 -17.20
N PHE A 114 19.56 11.02 -15.94
CA PHE A 114 20.30 12.07 -15.25
C PHE A 114 21.23 11.52 -14.16
N ASN A 115 22.35 12.21 -13.95
CA ASN A 115 23.39 11.81 -13.00
C ASN A 115 23.11 12.33 -11.57
N ILE A 116 22.03 11.83 -10.97
CA ILE A 116 21.68 12.05 -9.56
C ILE A 116 21.43 10.69 -8.89
N PRO A 117 22.07 10.41 -7.73
CA PRO A 117 21.86 9.15 -7.03
C PRO A 117 20.41 8.97 -6.58
N VAL A 118 19.87 7.76 -6.79
CA VAL A 118 18.56 7.33 -6.24
C VAL A 118 18.49 7.53 -4.73
N PHE A 119 19.62 7.35 -4.04
CA PHE A 119 19.73 7.58 -2.60
C PHE A 119 19.39 9.03 -2.21
N ASP A 120 19.91 10.02 -2.92
CA ASP A 120 19.69 11.45 -2.62
C ASP A 120 18.22 11.83 -2.84
N ILE A 121 17.62 11.36 -3.95
CA ILE A 121 16.19 11.57 -4.27
C ILE A 121 15.33 10.98 -3.15
N THR A 122 15.61 9.74 -2.76
CA THR A 122 14.84 9.02 -1.74
C THR A 122 14.98 9.72 -0.39
N ARG A 123 16.19 10.04 0.05
CA ARG A 123 16.45 10.70 1.33
C ARG A 123 15.69 12.03 1.46
N ILE A 124 15.69 12.86 0.42
CA ILE A 124 14.97 14.14 0.43
C ILE A 124 13.47 13.89 0.46
N ALA A 125 12.97 12.95 -0.34
CA ALA A 125 11.56 12.58 -0.34
C ALA A 125 11.11 12.13 1.06
N LEU A 126 11.93 11.34 1.78
CA LEU A 126 11.64 10.93 3.16
C LEU A 126 11.58 12.11 4.13
N VAL A 127 12.53 13.05 4.04
CA VAL A 127 12.53 14.25 4.90
C VAL A 127 11.29 15.11 4.64
N LEU A 128 10.94 15.32 3.37
CA LEU A 128 9.77 16.12 3.00
C LEU A 128 8.46 15.44 3.42
N SER A 129 8.28 14.14 3.14
CA SER A 129 7.06 13.42 3.50
C SER A 129 6.92 13.24 5.01
N GLY A 130 8.01 12.90 5.70
CA GLY A 130 8.04 12.75 7.14
C GLY A 130 7.77 14.07 7.86
N GLY A 131 8.41 15.16 7.42
CA GLY A 131 8.18 16.51 7.96
C GLY A 131 6.75 17.01 7.73
N ALA A 132 6.23 16.86 6.50
CA ALA A 132 4.85 17.23 6.19
C ALA A 132 3.82 16.42 7.01
N SER A 133 4.04 15.12 7.17
CA SER A 133 3.17 14.26 7.98
C SER A 133 3.28 14.56 9.48
N ALA A 134 4.48 14.86 9.99
CA ALA A 134 4.69 15.26 11.37
C ALA A 134 3.96 16.57 11.69
N LEU A 135 4.06 17.56 10.79
CA LEU A 135 3.35 18.82 10.91
C LEU A 135 1.83 18.61 10.90
N LEU A 136 1.31 17.79 9.98
CA LEU A 136 -0.11 17.47 9.93
C LEU A 136 -0.59 16.77 11.22
N ALA A 137 0.18 15.79 11.71
CA ALA A 137 -0.13 15.09 12.96
C ALA A 137 -0.09 16.04 14.17
N LEU A 138 0.86 16.99 14.19
CA LEU A 138 0.93 18.01 15.24
C LEU A 138 -0.30 18.91 15.22
N LEU A 139 -0.72 19.40 14.04
CA LEU A 139 -1.92 20.23 13.90
C LEU A 139 -3.18 19.48 14.35
N ILE A 140 -3.31 18.19 14.00
CA ILE A 140 -4.41 17.34 14.44
C ILE A 140 -4.37 17.14 15.96
N SER A 141 -3.19 16.90 16.53
CA SER A 141 -3.01 16.72 17.97
C SER A 141 -3.48 17.95 18.76
N LEU A 142 -3.12 19.14 18.27
CA LEU A 142 -3.54 20.42 18.84
C LEU A 142 -5.04 20.66 18.65
N GLY A 143 -5.58 20.39 17.46
CA GLY A 143 -7.00 20.56 17.16
C GLY A 143 -7.91 19.62 17.96
N LEU A 144 -7.47 18.39 18.23
CA LEU A 144 -8.19 17.43 19.07
C LEU A 144 -7.91 17.60 20.57
N GLY A 145 -6.93 18.42 20.97
CA GLY A 145 -6.53 18.59 22.36
C GLY A 145 -6.13 17.28 23.04
N LEU A 146 -5.20 16.53 22.44
CA LEU A 146 -4.73 15.26 23.03
C LEU A 146 -4.07 15.52 24.39
N ALA A 147 -4.62 14.92 25.44
CA ALA A 147 -4.30 15.25 26.84
C ALA A 147 -2.98 14.62 27.35
N PRO A 148 -2.59 13.39 26.94
CA PRO A 148 -1.26 12.86 27.26
C PRO A 148 -0.22 13.34 26.24
N ALA A 149 0.79 14.08 26.70
CA ALA A 149 1.91 14.51 25.86
C ALA A 149 2.65 13.33 25.21
N GLY A 150 2.78 12.21 25.92
CA GLY A 150 3.35 10.97 25.40
C GLY A 150 2.61 10.40 24.20
N ALA A 151 1.27 10.40 24.24
CA ALA A 151 0.43 9.95 23.13
C ALA A 151 0.55 10.87 21.91
N ALA A 152 0.55 12.20 22.13
CA ALA A 152 0.73 13.18 21.06
C ALA A 152 2.10 13.06 20.39
N ILE A 153 3.19 12.93 21.16
CA ILE A 153 4.55 12.73 20.63
C ILE A 153 4.62 11.42 19.85
N SER A 154 4.07 10.34 20.41
CA SER A 154 4.05 9.03 19.76
C SER A 154 3.28 9.07 18.44
N PHE A 155 2.13 9.76 18.40
CA PHE A 155 1.35 9.97 17.18
C PHE A 155 2.13 10.74 16.10
N VAL A 156 2.81 11.83 16.47
CA VAL A 156 3.62 12.62 15.53
C VAL A 156 4.79 11.80 14.96
N LEU A 157 5.55 11.13 15.83
CA LEU A 157 6.67 10.29 15.41
C LEU A 157 6.21 9.13 14.53
N LEU A 158 5.13 8.47 14.91
CA LEU A 158 4.57 7.35 14.16
C LEU A 158 4.06 7.80 12.79
N SER A 159 3.39 8.95 12.71
CA SER A 159 2.91 9.52 11.44
C SER A 159 4.06 9.86 10.52
N ALA A 160 5.13 10.47 11.04
CA ALA A 160 6.33 10.78 10.28
C ALA A 160 7.00 9.50 9.73
N ALA A 161 7.20 8.49 10.59
CA ALA A 161 7.79 7.22 10.21
C ALA A 161 6.90 6.46 9.20
N ALA A 162 5.59 6.47 9.38
CA ALA A 162 4.65 5.88 8.43
C ALA A 162 4.74 6.57 7.06
N ALA A 163 4.81 7.91 7.00
CA ALA A 163 4.91 8.63 5.74
C ALA A 163 6.22 8.33 5.02
N MET A 164 7.34 8.29 5.76
CA MET A 164 8.62 7.84 5.24
C MET A 164 8.56 6.41 4.68
N LEU A 165 7.91 5.49 5.39
CA LEU A 165 7.74 4.11 4.95
C LEU A 165 6.95 4.00 3.63
N TRP A 166 5.89 4.79 3.47
CA TRP A 166 5.12 4.85 2.22
C TRP A 166 5.95 5.35 1.04
N VAL A 167 6.85 6.31 1.25
CA VAL A 167 7.82 6.75 0.22
C VAL A 167 8.82 5.64 -0.10
N CYS A 168 9.39 4.96 0.90
CA CYS A 168 10.26 3.80 0.68
C CYS A 168 9.55 2.73 -0.17
N PHE A 169 8.29 2.42 0.16
CA PHE A 169 7.48 1.48 -0.60
C PHE A 169 7.31 1.89 -2.07
N ALA A 170 6.99 3.16 -2.33
CA ALA A 170 6.82 3.67 -3.70
C ALA A 170 8.12 3.55 -4.51
N VAL A 171 9.25 3.99 -3.94
CA VAL A 171 10.56 3.94 -4.60
C VAL A 171 11.01 2.50 -4.86
N LEU A 172 10.95 1.62 -3.85
CA LEU A 172 11.35 0.21 -4.01
C LEU A 172 10.49 -0.52 -5.03
N SER A 173 9.19 -0.23 -5.06
CA SER A 173 8.26 -0.78 -6.05
C SER A 173 8.61 -0.33 -7.47
N ALA A 174 8.92 0.95 -7.67
CA ALA A 174 9.34 1.46 -8.99
C ALA A 174 10.67 0.87 -9.45
N LEU A 175 11.62 0.65 -8.54
CA LEU A 175 12.90 0.01 -8.83
C LEU A 175 12.81 -1.51 -9.00
N ARG A 176 11.65 -2.11 -8.70
CA ARG A 176 11.36 -3.55 -8.67
C ARG A 176 12.24 -4.32 -7.68
N LEU A 177 12.51 -3.72 -6.53
CA LEU A 177 13.33 -4.31 -5.44
C LEU A 177 12.45 -5.05 -4.42
N PHE A 178 11.57 -5.94 -4.89
CA PHE A 178 10.56 -6.59 -4.05
C PHE A 178 11.15 -7.47 -2.94
N ARG A 179 12.31 -8.10 -3.17
CA ARG A 179 12.98 -8.92 -2.13
C ARG A 179 13.39 -8.08 -0.93
N LEU A 180 13.98 -6.91 -1.18
CA LEU A 180 14.36 -5.97 -0.12
C LEU A 180 13.13 -5.43 0.61
N LEU A 181 12.07 -5.11 -0.14
CA LEU A 181 10.82 -4.64 0.44
C LEU A 181 10.24 -5.66 1.43
N ILE A 182 10.16 -6.93 1.02
CA ILE A 182 9.66 -8.01 1.88
C ILE A 182 10.58 -8.22 3.09
N SER A 183 11.91 -8.25 2.90
CA SER A 183 12.85 -8.45 4.03
C SER A 183 12.81 -7.30 5.03
N ALA A 184 12.70 -6.05 4.56
CA ALA A 184 12.60 -4.88 5.42
C ALA A 184 11.33 -4.95 6.27
N PHE A 185 10.18 -5.23 5.65
CA PHE A 185 8.91 -5.38 6.36
C PHE A 185 8.94 -6.51 7.39
N LEU A 186 9.42 -7.70 7.02
CA LEU A 186 9.53 -8.82 7.97
C LEU A 186 10.44 -8.46 9.15
N GLY A 187 11.60 -7.86 8.89
CA GLY A 187 12.51 -7.41 9.94
C GLY A 187 11.89 -6.35 10.85
N GLY A 188 11.12 -5.41 10.27
CA GLY A 188 10.35 -4.43 11.04
C GLY A 188 9.30 -5.07 11.95
N ILE A 189 8.54 -6.06 11.45
CA ILE A 189 7.57 -6.82 12.26
C ILE A 189 8.28 -7.50 13.43
N PHE A 190 9.38 -8.22 13.17
CA PHE A 190 10.12 -8.91 14.21
C PHE A 190 10.66 -7.96 15.28
N LEU A 191 11.16 -6.79 14.88
CA LEU A 191 11.64 -5.79 15.82
C LEU A 191 10.50 -5.18 16.65
N SER A 192 9.38 -4.79 16.02
CA SER A 192 8.23 -4.21 16.73
C SER A 192 7.59 -5.20 17.69
N VAL A 193 7.34 -6.43 17.24
CA VAL A 193 6.72 -7.48 18.05
C VAL A 193 7.67 -7.95 19.16
N GLY A 194 8.95 -8.19 18.83
CA GLY A 194 9.97 -8.57 19.81
C GLY A 194 10.18 -7.50 20.89
N GLY A 195 10.26 -6.22 20.49
CA GLY A 195 10.34 -5.09 21.41
C GLY A 195 9.11 -4.99 22.31
N THR A 196 7.92 -5.18 21.76
CA THR A 196 6.67 -5.21 22.53
C THR A 196 6.72 -6.30 23.61
N PHE A 197 7.11 -7.53 23.25
CA PHE A 197 7.20 -8.62 24.22
C PHE A 197 8.18 -8.32 25.36
N ALA A 198 9.28 -7.63 25.07
CA ALA A 198 10.22 -7.19 26.10
C ALA A 198 9.60 -6.10 27.00
N VAL A 199 8.99 -5.07 26.42
CA VAL A 199 8.40 -3.94 27.16
C VAL A 199 7.23 -4.37 28.04
N VAL A 200 6.34 -5.23 27.53
CA VAL A 200 5.18 -5.73 28.29
C VAL A 200 5.61 -6.42 29.60
N ARG A 201 6.79 -7.05 29.63
CA ARG A 201 7.34 -7.69 30.84
C ARG A 201 8.07 -6.74 31.79
N LEU A 202 8.66 -5.67 31.26
CA LEU A 202 9.54 -4.77 32.03
C LEU A 202 8.79 -3.55 32.57
N ALA A 203 8.02 -2.88 31.72
CA ALA A 203 7.31 -1.64 32.05
C ALA A 203 6.16 -1.42 31.04
N PRO A 204 4.97 -1.99 31.29
CA PRO A 204 3.86 -1.85 30.36
C PRO A 204 3.34 -0.41 30.33
N SER A 205 3.52 0.25 29.19
CA SER A 205 2.92 1.56 28.93
C SER A 205 2.57 1.69 27.44
N VAL A 206 1.46 2.38 27.15
CA VAL A 206 1.00 2.59 25.77
C VAL A 206 2.07 3.26 24.93
N ASP A 207 2.75 4.27 25.48
CA ASP A 207 3.80 5.02 24.80
C ASP A 207 4.97 4.12 24.41
N LEU A 208 5.50 3.29 25.34
CA LEU A 208 6.63 2.41 25.02
C LEU A 208 6.26 1.35 23.96
N LEU A 209 5.01 0.88 23.93
CA LEU A 209 4.55 -0.01 22.87
C LEU A 209 4.47 0.70 21.52
N LEU A 210 3.98 1.94 21.48
CA LEU A 210 3.99 2.77 20.28
C LEU A 210 5.41 3.05 19.81
N TRP A 211 6.37 3.21 20.72
CA TRP A 211 7.78 3.41 20.39
C TRP A 211 8.42 2.14 19.84
N CYS A 212 8.08 0.97 20.38
CA CYS A 212 8.48 -0.32 19.79
C CYS A 212 7.93 -0.46 18.37
N PHE A 213 6.67 -0.09 18.16
CA PHE A 213 6.05 -0.09 16.84
C PHE A 213 6.80 0.85 15.88
N ALA A 214 7.09 2.09 16.32
CA ALA A 214 7.84 3.07 15.53
C ALA A 214 9.27 2.61 15.23
N ALA A 215 9.94 1.92 16.17
CA ALA A 215 11.27 1.38 15.98
C ALA A 215 11.33 0.37 14.82
N GLY A 216 10.32 -0.50 14.66
CA GLY A 216 10.25 -1.38 13.50
C GLY A 216 10.03 -0.64 12.17
N LEU A 217 9.27 0.46 12.16
CA LEU A 217 9.14 1.30 10.96
C LEU A 217 10.47 1.99 10.61
N VAL A 218 11.15 2.56 11.61
CA VAL A 218 12.47 3.19 11.45
C VAL A 218 13.50 2.17 10.96
N PHE A 219 13.45 0.93 11.44
CA PHE A 219 14.30 -0.15 10.95
C PHE A 219 14.07 -0.45 9.47
N CYS A 220 12.81 -0.50 9.01
CA CYS A 220 12.49 -0.67 7.59
C CYS A 220 13.10 0.44 6.72
N ILE A 221 12.99 1.69 7.20
CA ILE A 221 13.53 2.87 6.52
C ILE A 221 15.05 2.82 6.48
N ALA A 222 15.69 2.48 7.61
CA ALA A 222 17.14 2.35 7.71
C ALA A 222 17.69 1.26 6.78
N GLN A 223 17.06 0.09 6.72
CA GLN A 223 17.44 -0.97 5.78
C GLN A 223 17.32 -0.52 4.32
N THR A 224 16.24 0.20 3.99
CA THR A 224 16.01 0.74 2.65
C THR A 224 17.11 1.72 2.26
N LEU A 225 17.38 2.71 3.11
CA LEU A 225 18.42 3.72 2.87
C LEU A 225 19.81 3.09 2.74
N ASN A 226 20.15 2.16 3.64
CA ASN A 226 21.42 1.46 3.61
C ASN A 226 21.62 0.71 2.28
N HIS A 227 20.60 -0.02 1.82
CA HIS A 227 20.68 -0.72 0.53
C HIS A 227 20.82 0.23 -0.66
N LEU A 228 20.04 1.33 -0.67
CA LEU A 228 20.10 2.30 -1.77
C LEU A 228 21.44 3.02 -1.81
N GLN A 229 22.03 3.31 -0.65
CA GLN A 229 23.38 3.86 -0.54
C GLN A 229 24.40 2.91 -1.18
N TYR A 230 24.47 1.65 -0.76
CA TYR A 230 25.45 0.71 -1.32
C TYR A 230 25.28 0.46 -2.82
N ARG A 231 24.05 0.43 -3.33
CA ARG A 231 23.77 0.03 -4.72
C ARG A 231 23.75 1.18 -5.73
N PHE A 232 23.34 2.37 -5.30
CA PHE A 232 23.07 3.49 -6.20
C PHE A 232 23.84 4.77 -5.84
N HIS A 233 24.69 4.76 -4.82
CA HIS A 233 25.58 5.89 -4.54
C HIS A 233 26.79 5.85 -5.49
N ARG A 234 26.81 6.74 -6.48
CA ARG A 234 27.83 6.77 -7.56
C ARG A 234 28.54 8.12 -7.72
N SER A 235 28.25 9.12 -6.89
CA SER A 235 28.76 10.49 -7.10
C SER A 235 28.68 11.33 -5.82
N PRO A 236 29.30 12.53 -5.74
CA PRO A 236 29.23 13.40 -4.57
C PRO A 236 27.77 13.72 -4.21
N ASN A 237 27.51 13.98 -2.93
CA ASN A 237 26.20 14.39 -2.42
C ASN A 237 25.63 15.55 -3.25
N ARG A 238 24.56 15.31 -4.02
CA ARG A 238 23.88 16.30 -4.87
C ARG A 238 22.49 16.64 -4.34
N VAL A 239 22.39 16.76 -3.02
CA VAL A 239 21.13 16.94 -2.29
C VAL A 239 20.32 18.13 -2.83
N ARG A 240 20.95 19.29 -3.04
CA ARG A 240 20.24 20.48 -3.56
C ARG A 240 19.60 20.21 -4.93
N ARG A 241 20.35 19.59 -5.85
CA ARG A 241 19.86 19.29 -7.20
C ARG A 241 18.74 18.25 -7.18
N ALA A 242 18.84 17.26 -6.29
CA ALA A 242 17.79 16.28 -6.08
C ALA A 242 16.51 16.91 -5.50
N PHE A 243 16.63 17.90 -4.61
CA PHE A 243 15.49 18.68 -4.12
C PHE A 243 14.82 19.48 -5.25
N ASP A 244 15.60 20.19 -6.07
CA ASP A 244 15.07 20.98 -7.19
C ASP A 244 14.33 20.10 -8.20
N LEU A 245 14.88 18.93 -8.55
CA LEU A 245 14.21 17.96 -9.41
C LEU A 245 12.93 17.40 -8.78
N LEU A 246 12.97 17.01 -7.51
CA LEU A 246 11.79 16.47 -6.82
C LEU A 246 10.68 17.51 -6.75
N ARG A 247 11.02 18.76 -6.42
CA ARG A 247 10.08 19.88 -6.43
C ARG A 247 9.47 20.06 -7.82
N HIS A 248 10.30 20.11 -8.86
CA HIS A 248 9.83 20.25 -10.24
C HIS A 248 8.92 19.09 -10.66
N GLU A 249 9.26 17.85 -10.30
CA GLU A 249 8.47 16.66 -10.60
C GLU A 249 7.09 16.68 -9.90
N ILE A 250 7.05 17.06 -8.62
CA ILE A 250 5.79 17.22 -7.86
C ILE A 250 4.88 18.23 -8.55
N TRP A 251 5.43 19.37 -8.98
CA TRP A 251 4.67 20.41 -9.68
C TRP A 251 4.21 19.95 -11.06
N ARG A 252 5.10 19.28 -11.83
CA ARG A 252 4.77 18.77 -13.17
C ARG A 252 3.62 17.78 -13.10
N ARG A 253 3.65 16.84 -12.15
CA ARG A 253 2.65 15.78 -11.97
C ARG A 253 1.54 16.14 -10.97
N ARG A 254 1.31 17.43 -10.70
CA ARG A 254 0.33 17.89 -9.69
C ARG A 254 -1.08 17.36 -9.90
N ALA A 255 -1.51 17.16 -11.16
CA ALA A 255 -2.83 16.61 -11.46
C ALA A 255 -2.94 15.14 -11.03
N LEU A 256 -1.89 14.36 -11.27
CA LEU A 256 -1.82 12.97 -10.82
C LEU A 256 -1.69 12.90 -9.29
N GLY A 257 -0.84 13.74 -8.70
CA GLY A 257 -0.72 13.90 -7.25
C GLY A 257 -2.06 14.22 -6.59
N ALA A 258 -2.81 15.19 -7.12
CA ALA A 258 -4.14 15.53 -6.65
C ALA A 258 -5.13 14.36 -6.78
N GLY A 259 -5.10 13.63 -7.90
CA GLY A 259 -5.93 12.43 -8.06
C GLY A 259 -5.63 11.35 -7.02
N VAL A 260 -4.35 11.10 -6.74
CA VAL A 260 -3.92 10.15 -5.70
C VAL A 260 -4.36 10.63 -4.31
N THR A 261 -4.19 11.92 -4.00
CA THR A 261 -4.66 12.50 -2.74
C THR A 261 -6.18 12.38 -2.60
N LEU A 262 -6.95 12.65 -3.65
CA LEU A 262 -8.41 12.47 -3.63
C LEU A 262 -8.79 11.00 -3.44
N ALA A 263 -8.08 10.05 -4.06
CA ALA A 263 -8.32 8.63 -3.84
C ALA A 263 -8.12 8.23 -2.37
N LEU A 264 -7.08 8.78 -1.72
CA LEU A 264 -6.79 8.56 -0.30
C LEU A 264 -7.83 9.25 0.61
N ILE A 265 -8.23 10.49 0.30
CA ILE A 265 -9.30 11.17 1.04
C ILE A 265 -10.61 10.40 0.91
N GLY A 266 -10.94 9.93 -0.29
CA GLY A 266 -12.23 9.30 -0.58
C GLY A 266 -12.50 8.06 0.27
N ILE A 267 -11.49 7.22 0.50
CA ILE A 267 -11.64 5.99 1.29
C ILE A 267 -11.74 6.25 2.81
N TRP A 268 -11.38 7.45 3.27
CA TRP A 268 -11.46 7.89 4.67
C TRP A 268 -12.59 8.90 4.94
N ALA A 269 -13.16 9.50 3.91
CA ALA A 269 -14.15 10.58 4.03
C ALA A 269 -15.37 10.18 4.87
N ASP A 270 -15.83 8.94 4.73
CA ASP A 270 -16.89 8.35 5.55
C ASP A 270 -16.56 8.36 7.04
N LYS A 271 -15.37 7.86 7.39
CA LYS A 271 -14.90 7.75 8.79
C LYS A 271 -14.73 9.13 9.40
N TRP A 272 -14.15 10.08 8.67
CA TRP A 272 -14.01 11.44 9.16
C TRP A 272 -15.37 12.09 9.43
N ALA A 273 -16.37 11.86 8.57
CA ALA A 273 -17.73 12.32 8.85
C ALA A 273 -18.28 11.68 10.12
N PHE A 274 -18.17 10.36 10.29
CA PHE A 274 -18.65 9.66 11.50
C PHE A 274 -17.86 10.01 12.77
N TRP A 275 -16.57 10.30 12.70
CA TRP A 275 -15.76 10.73 13.83
C TRP A 275 -16.13 12.13 14.31
N LEU A 276 -16.68 12.95 13.43
CA LEU A 276 -17.22 14.27 13.75
C LEU A 276 -18.73 14.24 14.06
N SER A 277 -19.33 13.05 14.13
CA SER A 277 -20.75 12.89 14.46
C SER A 277 -21.03 13.15 15.94
N PRO A 278 -22.28 13.49 16.31
CA PRO A 278 -22.68 13.58 17.72
C PRO A 278 -22.53 12.26 18.50
N ASP A 279 -22.64 11.13 17.79
CA ASP A 279 -22.53 9.78 18.33
C ASP A 279 -21.08 9.25 18.37
N ALA A 280 -20.10 10.08 17.98
CA ALA A 280 -18.69 9.74 18.04
C ALA A 280 -18.22 9.58 19.50
N LEU A 281 -17.37 8.60 19.71
CA LEU A 281 -16.74 8.35 20.99
C LEU A 281 -15.38 9.04 21.03
N ARG A 282 -14.97 9.43 22.25
CA ARG A 282 -13.65 10.01 22.50
C ARG A 282 -12.87 9.09 23.42
N SER A 283 -11.72 8.66 22.94
CA SER A 283 -10.77 7.86 23.71
C SER A 283 -10.11 8.68 24.83
N PRO A 284 -9.53 8.02 25.85
CA PRO A 284 -8.81 8.71 26.93
C PRO A 284 -7.67 9.61 26.45
N ALA A 285 -6.95 9.23 25.40
CA ALA A 285 -5.93 10.09 24.80
C ALA A 285 -6.51 11.30 24.06
N GLY A 286 -7.79 11.26 23.69
CA GLY A 286 -8.53 12.35 23.07
C GLY A 286 -8.89 12.15 21.60
N PHE A 287 -8.56 11.00 21.00
CA PHE A 287 -8.94 10.66 19.62
C PHE A 287 -10.44 10.40 19.49
N LEU A 288 -11.03 10.89 18.40
CA LEU A 288 -12.43 10.64 18.03
C LEU A 288 -12.52 9.36 17.19
N HIS A 289 -13.55 8.55 17.42
CA HIS A 289 -13.78 7.35 16.63
C HIS A 289 -15.25 6.92 16.69
N PHE A 290 -15.65 6.03 15.77
CA PHE A 290 -16.99 5.48 15.73
C PHE A 290 -16.90 3.95 15.76
N SER A 291 -16.78 3.38 16.96
CA SER A 291 -16.45 1.96 17.16
C SER A 291 -17.38 0.98 16.44
N ARG A 292 -18.68 1.31 16.35
CA ARG A 292 -19.69 0.50 15.64
C ARG A 292 -19.44 0.42 14.13
N TYR A 293 -18.75 1.40 13.55
CA TYR A 293 -18.43 1.46 12.13
C TYR A 293 -16.99 1.02 11.86
N ASP A 294 -16.03 1.59 12.59
CA ASP A 294 -14.60 1.43 12.33
C ASP A 294 -14.15 -0.04 12.39
N SER A 295 -14.58 -0.78 13.41
CA SER A 295 -14.22 -2.20 13.59
C SER A 295 -14.75 -3.08 12.45
N VAL A 296 -15.99 -2.82 12.02
CA VAL A 296 -16.66 -3.57 10.96
C VAL A 296 -16.02 -3.28 9.61
N MET A 297 -15.80 -1.99 9.33
CA MET A 297 -15.18 -1.54 8.11
C MET A 297 -13.77 -2.08 7.99
N PHE A 298 -12.99 -2.07 9.07
CA PHE A 298 -11.65 -2.65 9.09
C PHE A 298 -11.65 -4.11 8.62
N VAL A 299 -12.52 -4.95 9.19
CA VAL A 299 -12.66 -6.36 8.79
C VAL A 299 -13.10 -6.46 7.33
N ALA A 300 -14.07 -5.65 6.91
CA ALA A 300 -14.56 -5.66 5.54
C ALA A 300 -13.46 -5.30 4.51
N HIS A 301 -12.57 -4.34 4.82
CA HIS A 301 -11.46 -3.93 3.94
C HIS A 301 -10.45 -5.05 3.67
N LEU A 302 -10.32 -6.03 4.57
CA LEU A 302 -9.48 -7.22 4.33
C LEU A 302 -9.94 -8.00 3.09
N SER A 303 -11.23 -7.92 2.74
CA SER A 303 -11.77 -8.55 1.53
C SER A 303 -11.19 -7.99 0.23
N MET A 304 -10.55 -6.81 0.25
CA MET A 304 -9.94 -6.19 -0.93
C MET A 304 -8.52 -6.67 -1.24
N ILE A 305 -7.87 -7.36 -0.31
CA ILE A 305 -6.50 -7.86 -0.49
C ILE A 305 -6.34 -8.68 -1.81
N PRO A 306 -7.27 -9.58 -2.17
CA PRO A 306 -7.22 -10.32 -3.43
C PRO A 306 -7.31 -9.40 -4.66
N THR A 307 -8.16 -8.37 -4.66
CA THR A 307 -8.24 -7.35 -5.72
C THR A 307 -6.88 -6.69 -5.94
N PHE A 308 -6.23 -6.21 -4.88
CA PHE A 308 -4.93 -5.54 -4.99
C PHE A 308 -3.86 -6.49 -5.56
N SER A 309 -3.79 -7.70 -5.03
CA SER A 309 -2.82 -8.73 -5.44
C SER A 309 -2.99 -9.11 -6.91
N ASN A 310 -4.22 -9.41 -7.33
CA ASN A 310 -4.54 -9.79 -8.70
C ASN A 310 -4.33 -8.64 -9.69
N MET A 311 -4.66 -7.40 -9.30
CA MET A 311 -4.45 -6.24 -10.18
C MET A 311 -2.95 -5.97 -10.40
N LEU A 312 -2.12 -6.12 -9.36
CA LEU A 312 -0.67 -6.05 -9.50
C LEU A 312 -0.16 -7.10 -10.49
N MET A 313 -0.60 -8.35 -10.36
CA MET A 313 -0.21 -9.44 -11.26
C MET A 313 -0.68 -9.20 -12.70
N LEU A 314 -1.91 -8.72 -12.89
CA LEU A 314 -2.48 -8.39 -14.19
C LEU A 314 -1.68 -7.26 -14.86
N ARG A 315 -1.33 -6.23 -14.09
CA ARG A 315 -0.49 -5.11 -14.53
C ARG A 315 0.89 -5.59 -15.00
N GLU A 316 1.56 -6.41 -14.19
CA GLU A 316 2.94 -6.82 -14.47
C GLU A 316 3.06 -7.80 -15.63
N ARG A 317 2.01 -8.57 -15.93
CA ARG A 317 2.02 -9.59 -16.98
C ARG A 317 1.30 -9.12 -18.23
N GLU A 318 0.00 -9.39 -18.29
CA GLU A 318 -0.81 -9.28 -19.51
C GLU A 318 -0.87 -7.84 -20.02
N LEU A 319 -1.12 -6.88 -19.12
CA LEU A 319 -1.22 -5.47 -19.51
C LEU A 319 0.13 -4.90 -19.92
N SER A 320 1.20 -5.14 -19.14
CA SER A 320 2.54 -4.65 -19.51
C SER A 320 3.01 -5.21 -20.86
N ALA A 321 2.72 -6.47 -21.17
CA ALA A 321 3.04 -7.06 -22.48
C ALA A 321 2.21 -6.42 -23.60
N GLY A 322 0.91 -6.22 -23.37
CA GLY A 322 0.02 -5.58 -24.35
C GLY A 322 0.42 -4.13 -24.66
N PHE A 323 0.74 -3.32 -23.65
CA PHE A 323 1.21 -1.94 -23.85
C PHE A 323 2.52 -1.88 -24.64
N LYS A 324 3.50 -2.75 -24.31
CA LYS A 324 4.76 -2.84 -25.05
C LYS A 324 4.55 -3.26 -26.51
N SER A 325 3.62 -4.18 -26.75
CA SER A 325 3.27 -4.59 -28.11
C SER A 325 2.75 -3.41 -28.94
N VAL A 326 1.81 -2.63 -28.38
CA VAL A 326 1.28 -1.43 -29.05
C VAL A 326 2.38 -0.40 -29.31
N GLN A 327 3.24 -0.12 -28.31
CA GLN A 327 4.34 0.83 -28.45
C GLN A 327 5.34 0.41 -29.54
N ARG A 328 5.68 -0.89 -29.61
CA ARG A 328 6.56 -1.41 -30.65
C ARG A 328 5.97 -1.22 -32.04
N GLN A 329 4.69 -1.53 -32.23
CA GLN A 329 4.02 -1.32 -33.51
C GLN A 329 4.03 0.16 -33.93
N MET A 330 3.86 1.08 -32.99
CA MET A 330 3.94 2.53 -33.27
C MET A 330 5.35 3.00 -33.65
N GLN A 331 6.39 2.42 -33.05
CA GLN A 331 7.79 2.75 -33.37
C GLN A 331 8.25 2.17 -34.70
N ASP A 332 7.79 0.96 -35.04
CA ASP A 332 8.21 0.21 -36.24
C ASP A 332 7.54 0.72 -37.54
N HIS A 333 6.89 1.91 -37.53
CA HIS A 333 6.15 2.49 -38.66
C HIS A 333 5.12 1.52 -39.30
N SER A 334 4.55 0.64 -38.47
CA SER A 334 3.59 -0.35 -38.94
C SER A 334 2.31 0.29 -39.46
N ASN A 335 1.61 -0.41 -40.37
CA ASN A 335 0.31 0.04 -40.88
C ASN A 335 -0.66 0.27 -39.70
N HIS A 336 -1.46 1.33 -39.77
CA HIS A 336 -2.52 1.66 -38.80
C HIS A 336 -3.38 0.44 -38.40
N GLN A 337 -3.65 -0.48 -39.33
CA GLN A 337 -4.36 -1.72 -39.03
C GLN A 337 -3.65 -2.60 -37.97
N ALA A 338 -2.32 -2.72 -38.02
CA ALA A 338 -1.54 -3.50 -37.05
C ALA A 338 -1.56 -2.87 -35.65
N VAL A 339 -1.50 -1.53 -35.58
CA VAL A 339 -1.67 -0.78 -34.32
C VAL A 339 -3.07 -1.02 -33.74
N ARG A 340 -4.13 -0.92 -34.57
CA ARG A 340 -5.51 -1.14 -34.11
C ARG A 340 -5.76 -2.58 -33.66
N GLN A 341 -5.18 -3.57 -34.33
CA GLN A 341 -5.22 -4.97 -33.89
C GLN A 341 -4.55 -5.16 -32.52
N SER A 342 -3.39 -4.53 -32.32
CA SER A 342 -2.67 -4.58 -31.03
C SER A 342 -3.46 -3.89 -29.90
N ILE A 343 -4.14 -2.79 -30.20
CA ILE A 343 -5.05 -2.11 -29.25
C ILE A 343 -6.26 -2.98 -28.94
N ALA A 344 -6.86 -3.64 -29.94
CA ALA A 344 -7.97 -4.55 -29.73
C ALA A 344 -7.56 -5.74 -28.85
N ALA A 345 -6.37 -6.31 -29.08
CA ALA A 345 -5.80 -7.37 -28.24
C ALA A 345 -5.55 -6.89 -26.80
N LEU A 346 -5.00 -5.68 -26.61
CA LEU A 346 -4.83 -5.07 -25.29
C LEU A 346 -6.19 -4.84 -24.59
N ALA A 347 -7.19 -4.34 -25.32
CA ALA A 347 -8.54 -4.13 -24.79
C ALA A 347 -9.18 -5.46 -24.38
N MET A 348 -8.99 -6.52 -25.15
CA MET A 348 -9.47 -7.86 -24.83
C MET A 348 -8.77 -8.42 -23.59
N ALA A 349 -7.44 -8.31 -23.51
CA ALA A 349 -6.68 -8.71 -22.33
C ALA A 349 -7.14 -7.98 -21.07
N ALA A 350 -7.36 -6.66 -21.16
CA ALA A 350 -7.88 -5.87 -20.05
C ALA A 350 -9.31 -6.26 -19.65
N ARG A 351 -10.20 -6.53 -20.61
CA ARG A 351 -11.58 -6.98 -20.36
C ARG A 351 -11.61 -8.35 -19.70
N THR A 352 -10.86 -9.31 -20.24
CA THR A 352 -10.81 -10.67 -19.73
C THR A 352 -10.11 -10.72 -18.37
N GLY A 353 -8.97 -10.06 -18.22
CA GLY A 353 -8.23 -9.98 -16.96
C GLY A 353 -9.02 -9.25 -15.86
N GLY A 354 -9.58 -8.08 -16.20
CA GLY A 354 -10.44 -7.31 -15.29
C GLY A 354 -11.70 -8.09 -14.91
N GLY A 355 -12.37 -8.72 -15.87
CA GLY A 355 -13.56 -9.55 -15.62
C GLY A 355 -13.28 -10.75 -14.72
N LYS A 356 -12.18 -11.48 -14.94
CA LYS A 356 -11.74 -12.59 -14.06
C LYS A 356 -11.45 -12.10 -12.65
N LEU A 357 -10.75 -10.97 -12.52
CA LEU A 357 -10.46 -10.37 -11.22
C LEU A 357 -11.75 -10.00 -10.47
N LEU A 358 -12.68 -9.32 -11.14
CA LEU A 358 -13.96 -8.93 -10.52
C LEU A 358 -14.84 -10.13 -10.20
N PHE A 359 -14.81 -11.19 -11.02
CA PHE A 359 -15.53 -12.44 -10.73
C PHE A 359 -15.00 -13.09 -9.45
N VAL A 360 -13.68 -13.21 -9.31
CA VAL A 360 -13.04 -13.71 -8.08
C VAL A 360 -13.43 -12.84 -6.88
N GLN A 361 -13.33 -11.52 -7.02
CA GLN A 361 -13.69 -10.60 -5.94
C GLN A 361 -15.18 -10.69 -5.57
N ALA A 362 -16.08 -10.82 -6.55
CA ALA A 362 -17.52 -10.99 -6.31
C ALA A 362 -17.80 -12.31 -5.59
N THR A 363 -17.10 -13.38 -5.93
CA THR A 363 -17.24 -14.68 -5.27
C THR A 363 -16.77 -14.60 -3.83
N ILE A 364 -15.62 -13.97 -3.58
CA ILE A 364 -15.09 -13.75 -2.22
C ILE A 364 -16.05 -12.88 -1.40
N ALA A 365 -16.52 -11.75 -1.95
CA ALA A 365 -17.47 -10.88 -1.29
C ALA A 365 -18.79 -11.63 -0.97
N GLY A 366 -19.34 -12.38 -1.93
CA GLY A 366 -20.53 -13.20 -1.74
C GLY A 366 -20.34 -14.25 -0.64
N MET A 367 -19.22 -14.99 -0.66
CA MET A 367 -18.88 -15.95 0.39
C MET A 367 -18.78 -15.29 1.77
N LEU A 368 -18.14 -14.12 1.87
CA LEU A 368 -18.01 -13.38 3.13
C LEU A 368 -19.35 -12.81 3.61
N VAL A 369 -20.24 -12.39 2.71
CA VAL A 369 -21.60 -11.94 3.05
C VAL A 369 -22.41 -13.09 3.63
N LEU A 370 -22.31 -14.29 3.03
CA LEU A 370 -22.94 -15.51 3.56
C LEU A 370 -22.32 -15.93 4.90
N ALA A 371 -21.00 -15.78 5.04
CA ALA A 371 -20.27 -16.06 6.28
C ALA A 371 -20.38 -14.94 7.33
N ALA A 372 -21.07 -13.83 7.04
CA ALA A 372 -21.17 -12.69 7.95
C ALA A 372 -21.66 -13.05 9.37
N PRO A 373 -22.61 -13.98 9.58
CA PRO A 373 -22.99 -14.39 10.94
C PRO A 373 -21.83 -15.04 11.72
N TRP A 374 -21.01 -15.84 11.06
CA TRP A 374 -19.84 -16.48 11.67
C TRP A 374 -18.77 -15.45 12.02
N ILE A 375 -18.52 -14.50 11.10
CA ILE A 375 -17.58 -13.41 11.31
C ILE A 375 -18.06 -12.53 12.48
N ALA A 376 -19.34 -12.14 12.49
CA ALA A 376 -19.93 -11.34 13.55
C ALA A 376 -19.82 -12.03 14.92
N LYS A 377 -20.13 -13.33 14.99
CA LYS A 377 -19.96 -14.11 16.22
C LYS A 377 -18.49 -14.18 16.67
N ALA A 378 -17.57 -14.46 15.73
CA ALA A 378 -16.14 -14.55 16.04
C ALA A 378 -15.56 -13.23 16.55
N MET A 379 -16.03 -12.10 16.01
CA MET A 379 -15.58 -10.75 16.39
C MET A 379 -16.40 -10.14 17.53
N SER A 380 -17.39 -10.86 18.07
CA SER A 380 -18.34 -10.36 19.08
C SER A 380 -19.07 -9.08 18.66
N PHE A 381 -19.46 -8.99 17.38
CA PHE A 381 -20.21 -7.87 16.83
C PHE A 381 -21.67 -7.91 17.26
N ASP A 382 -22.24 -6.73 17.54
CA ASP A 382 -23.66 -6.56 17.77
C ASP A 382 -24.48 -6.72 16.47
N PHE A 383 -25.81 -6.68 16.60
CA PHE A 383 -26.70 -6.83 15.45
C PHE A 383 -26.56 -5.70 14.42
N GLN A 384 -26.31 -4.46 14.85
CA GLN A 384 -26.12 -3.33 13.93
C GLN A 384 -24.81 -3.50 13.15
N GLN A 385 -23.72 -3.84 13.83
CA GLN A 385 -22.41 -4.13 13.26
C GLN A 385 -22.47 -5.28 12.24
N PHE A 386 -23.26 -6.32 12.54
CA PHE A 386 -23.52 -7.41 11.59
C PHE A 386 -24.21 -6.92 10.30
N LEU A 387 -25.23 -6.06 10.40
CA LEU A 387 -25.91 -5.50 9.22
C LEU A 387 -24.96 -4.61 8.41
N VAL A 388 -24.17 -3.77 9.09
CA VAL A 388 -23.13 -2.94 8.49
C VAL A 388 -22.11 -3.81 7.74
N LEU A 389 -21.70 -4.94 8.30
CA LEU A 389 -20.72 -5.84 7.69
C LEU A 389 -21.19 -6.35 6.33
N ARG A 390 -22.44 -6.81 6.23
CA ARG A 390 -23.00 -7.34 4.97
C ARG A 390 -23.00 -6.28 3.87
N ILE A 391 -23.42 -5.07 4.20
CA ILE A 391 -23.47 -3.96 3.23
C ILE A 391 -22.06 -3.48 2.87
N ALA A 392 -21.16 -3.38 3.86
CA ALA A 392 -19.77 -2.99 3.66
C ALA A 392 -19.02 -3.94 2.72
N LEU A 393 -19.25 -5.25 2.82
CA LEU A 393 -18.64 -6.23 1.91
C LEU A 393 -19.07 -6.02 0.45
N VAL A 394 -20.36 -5.72 0.22
CA VAL A 394 -20.86 -5.38 -1.13
C VAL A 394 -20.30 -4.04 -1.60
N ALA A 395 -20.27 -3.03 -0.71
CA ALA A 395 -19.71 -1.72 -1.00
C ALA A 395 -18.23 -1.82 -1.44
N LEU A 396 -17.43 -2.64 -0.75
CA LEU A 396 -16.01 -2.83 -1.06
C LEU A 396 -15.75 -3.66 -2.32
N PHE A 397 -16.70 -4.53 -2.72
CA PHE A 397 -16.68 -5.12 -4.06
C PHE A 397 -16.89 -4.05 -5.14
N LEU A 398 -17.85 -3.15 -4.97
CA LEU A 398 -18.08 -2.03 -5.89
C LEU A 398 -16.89 -1.08 -5.92
N TYR A 399 -16.33 -0.76 -4.75
CA TYR A 399 -15.11 0.05 -4.64
C TYR A 399 -13.91 -0.64 -5.29
N SER A 400 -13.79 -1.97 -5.20
CA SER A 400 -12.77 -2.74 -5.94
C SER A 400 -12.92 -2.58 -7.45
N THR A 401 -14.17 -2.56 -7.96
CA THR A 401 -14.46 -2.30 -9.37
C THR A 401 -14.03 -0.89 -9.79
N PHE A 402 -14.38 0.10 -8.98
CA PHE A 402 -13.95 1.48 -9.15
C PHE A 402 -12.41 1.63 -9.14
N TYR A 403 -11.73 0.97 -8.19
CA TYR A 403 -10.28 0.95 -8.07
C TYR A 403 -9.59 0.38 -9.31
N VAL A 404 -10.06 -0.77 -9.81
CA VAL A 404 -9.53 -1.40 -11.03
C VAL A 404 -9.72 -0.47 -12.24
N ALA A 405 -10.90 0.14 -12.38
CA ALA A 405 -11.17 1.10 -13.45
C ALA A 405 -10.23 2.32 -13.39
N GLY A 406 -10.02 2.87 -12.19
CA GLY A 406 -9.11 3.99 -11.96
C GLY A 406 -7.67 3.66 -12.35
N LEU A 407 -7.18 2.48 -11.97
CA LEU A 407 -5.84 2.02 -12.36
C LEU A 407 -5.70 1.84 -13.87
N LEU A 408 -6.71 1.28 -14.55
CA LEU A 408 -6.70 1.17 -16.01
C LEU A 408 -6.63 2.54 -16.70
N MET A 409 -7.34 3.55 -16.19
CA MET A 409 -7.22 4.93 -16.70
C MET A 409 -5.80 5.48 -16.53
N LEU A 410 -5.19 5.27 -15.36
CA LEU A 410 -3.82 5.70 -15.10
C LEU A 410 -2.81 5.02 -16.03
N MET A 411 -2.99 3.73 -16.30
CA MET A 411 -2.15 3.00 -17.26
C MET A 411 -2.28 3.54 -18.69
N CYS A 412 -3.44 4.08 -19.05
CA CYS A 412 -3.65 4.76 -20.33
C CYS A 412 -3.25 6.25 -20.33
N GLY A 413 -2.72 6.79 -19.23
CA GLY A 413 -2.35 8.21 -19.11
C GLY A 413 -3.54 9.18 -19.00
N ARG A 414 -4.75 8.70 -18.68
CA ARG A 414 -5.98 9.52 -18.55
C ARG A 414 -6.11 10.16 -17.17
N ILE A 415 -5.13 10.97 -16.80
CA ILE A 415 -5.00 11.57 -15.48
C ILE A 415 -6.21 12.46 -15.13
N ARG A 416 -6.72 13.26 -16.08
CA ARG A 416 -7.88 14.15 -15.80
C ARG A 416 -9.16 13.38 -15.54
N HIS A 417 -9.37 12.28 -16.25
CA HIS A 417 -10.54 11.43 -16.04
C HIS A 417 -10.43 10.68 -14.72
N PHE A 418 -9.24 10.18 -14.38
CA PHE A 418 -8.95 9.62 -13.06
C PHE A 418 -9.26 10.64 -11.95
N LEU A 419 -8.73 11.85 -12.04
CA LEU A 419 -9.00 12.93 -11.09
C LEU A 419 -10.50 13.19 -10.92
N LEU A 420 -11.24 13.30 -12.04
CA LEU A 420 -12.67 13.56 -12.03
C LEU A 420 -13.44 12.46 -11.29
N VAL A 421 -13.17 11.19 -11.60
CA VAL A 421 -13.90 10.08 -10.95
C VAL A 421 -13.52 9.95 -9.46
N GLN A 422 -12.28 10.27 -9.08
CA GLN A 422 -11.90 10.35 -7.65
C GLN A 422 -12.62 11.49 -6.93
N LEU A 423 -12.77 12.66 -7.58
CA LEU A 423 -13.53 13.77 -7.03
C LEU A 423 -15.00 13.40 -6.82
N VAL A 424 -15.63 12.75 -7.82
CA VAL A 424 -17.02 12.26 -7.69
C VAL A 424 -17.15 11.30 -6.51
N PHE A 425 -16.21 10.38 -6.34
CA PHE A 425 -16.20 9.45 -5.22
C PHE A 425 -16.09 10.17 -3.87
N VAL A 426 -15.13 11.09 -3.72
CA VAL A 426 -14.95 11.88 -2.47
C VAL A 426 -16.20 12.67 -2.14
N VAL A 427 -16.74 13.42 -3.10
CA VAL A 427 -17.90 14.29 -2.89
C VAL A 427 -19.14 13.46 -2.55
N SER A 428 -19.40 12.39 -3.30
CA SER A 428 -20.55 11.52 -3.03
C SER A 428 -20.41 10.80 -1.69
N ASN A 429 -19.22 10.31 -1.34
CA ASN A 429 -19.00 9.62 -0.07
C ASN A 429 -19.19 10.57 1.12
N ALA A 430 -18.59 11.76 1.06
CA ALA A 430 -18.76 12.78 2.10
C ALA A 430 -20.23 13.22 2.22
N LEU A 431 -20.89 13.52 1.10
CA LEU A 431 -22.29 13.97 1.08
C LEU A 431 -23.23 12.91 1.66
N PHE A 432 -23.14 11.67 1.19
CA PHE A 432 -23.98 10.60 1.73
C PHE A 432 -23.66 10.33 3.20
N SER A 433 -22.39 10.42 3.61
CA SER A 433 -22.03 10.21 5.02
C SER A 433 -22.68 11.26 5.91
N ILE A 434 -22.69 12.53 5.50
CA ILE A 434 -23.38 13.61 6.22
C ILE A 434 -24.90 13.40 6.24
N ILE A 435 -25.51 12.96 5.13
CA ILE A 435 -26.97 12.73 5.05
C ILE A 435 -27.41 11.57 5.96
N PHE A 436 -26.65 10.48 5.98
CA PHE A 436 -26.99 9.26 6.72
C PHE A 436 -26.43 9.24 8.15
N ILE A 437 -25.68 10.26 8.57
CA ILE A 437 -24.99 10.30 9.87
C ILE A 437 -25.95 10.11 11.06
N ASN A 438 -27.14 10.73 10.99
CA ASN A 438 -28.15 10.69 12.04
C ASN A 438 -29.16 9.54 11.87
N GLN A 439 -29.02 8.73 10.81
CA GLN A 439 -29.97 7.67 10.49
C GLN A 439 -29.47 6.33 11.02
N SER A 440 -30.05 5.89 12.13
CA SER A 440 -29.74 4.61 12.75
C SER A 440 -29.90 3.44 11.76
N GLY A 441 -28.86 2.63 11.62
CA GLY A 441 -28.83 1.47 10.71
C GLY A 441 -28.37 1.77 9.27
N PHE A 442 -28.18 3.03 8.90
CA PHE A 442 -27.77 3.42 7.54
C PHE A 442 -26.26 3.71 7.39
N THR A 443 -25.45 3.48 8.42
CA THR A 443 -24.03 3.88 8.45
C THR A 443 -23.16 3.25 7.35
N ALA A 444 -23.54 2.08 6.81
CA ALA A 444 -22.82 1.43 5.70
C ALA A 444 -23.23 1.93 4.29
N TYR A 445 -24.38 2.58 4.15
CA TYR A 445 -24.91 3.01 2.85
C TYR A 445 -24.10 4.11 2.15
N PRO A 446 -23.46 5.07 2.85
CA PRO A 446 -22.64 6.08 2.20
C PRO A 446 -21.55 5.51 1.31
N LEU A 447 -20.78 4.54 1.82
CA LEU A 447 -19.73 3.89 1.04
C LEU A 447 -20.35 3.06 -0.10
N PHE A 448 -21.47 2.37 0.15
CA PHE A 448 -22.15 1.57 -0.87
C PHE A 448 -22.60 2.43 -2.07
N LEU A 449 -23.34 3.52 -1.82
CA LEU A 449 -23.89 4.38 -2.86
C LEU A 449 -22.79 5.14 -3.61
N SER A 450 -21.80 5.70 -2.90
CA SER A 450 -20.67 6.39 -3.52
C SER A 450 -19.83 5.46 -4.40
N SER A 451 -19.58 4.24 -3.92
CA SER A 451 -18.85 3.22 -4.68
C SER A 451 -19.63 2.73 -5.90
N LEU A 452 -20.95 2.57 -5.78
CA LEU A 452 -21.82 2.18 -6.89
C LEU A 452 -21.78 3.21 -8.03
N ILE A 453 -22.04 4.49 -7.69
CA ILE A 453 -22.03 5.59 -8.67
C ILE A 453 -20.65 5.69 -9.33
N SER A 454 -19.60 5.65 -8.52
CA SER A 454 -18.22 5.79 -9.03
C SER A 454 -17.80 4.60 -9.90
N ALA A 455 -18.22 3.38 -9.57
CA ALA A 455 -17.97 2.20 -10.40
C ALA A 455 -18.71 2.26 -11.75
N ILE A 456 -20.00 2.64 -11.75
CA ILE A 456 -20.80 2.80 -12.97
C ILE A 456 -20.20 3.84 -13.91
N LEU A 457 -19.68 4.95 -13.36
CA LEU A 457 -19.04 6.01 -14.15
C LEU A 457 -17.65 5.62 -14.64
N ALA A 458 -16.82 5.04 -13.76
CA ALA A 458 -15.42 4.78 -14.07
C ALA A 458 -15.22 3.62 -15.05
N TRP A 459 -16.04 2.57 -14.98
CA TRP A 459 -15.84 1.35 -15.77
C TRP A 459 -15.94 1.57 -17.29
N PRO A 460 -16.96 2.26 -17.83
CA PRO A 460 -17.03 2.59 -19.26
C PRO A 460 -15.89 3.54 -19.69
N LEU A 461 -15.54 4.51 -18.84
CA LEU A 461 -14.45 5.45 -19.11
C LEU A 461 -13.09 4.75 -19.20
N ALA A 462 -12.85 3.73 -18.37
CA ALA A 462 -11.63 2.94 -18.40
C ALA A 462 -11.48 2.18 -19.73
N PHE A 463 -12.54 1.50 -20.20
CA PHE A 463 -12.45 0.79 -21.49
C PHE A 463 -12.39 1.71 -22.70
N LYS A 464 -13.08 2.86 -22.64
CA LYS A 464 -12.94 3.91 -23.66
C LYS A 464 -11.52 4.49 -23.68
N SER A 465 -10.81 4.47 -22.55
CA SER A 465 -9.42 4.91 -22.47
C SER A 465 -8.48 3.95 -23.19
N ILE A 466 -8.68 2.64 -23.02
CA ILE A 466 -7.87 1.62 -23.69
C ILE A 466 -8.10 1.63 -25.20
N SER A 467 -9.36 1.74 -25.65
CA SER A 467 -9.66 1.75 -27.09
C SER A 467 -9.17 3.00 -27.82
N LYS A 468 -8.90 4.09 -27.10
CA LYS A 468 -8.33 5.35 -27.61
C LYS A 468 -6.86 5.53 -27.24
N TYR A 469 -6.17 4.44 -26.92
CA TYR A 469 -4.80 4.52 -26.42
C TYR A 469 -3.81 5.08 -27.47
N ASP A 470 -4.01 4.80 -28.75
CA ASP A 470 -3.25 5.43 -29.86
C ASP A 470 -3.29 6.96 -29.81
N PHE A 471 -4.50 7.52 -29.78
CA PHE A 471 -4.69 8.96 -29.69
C PHE A 471 -4.08 9.54 -28.41
N LEU A 472 -4.23 8.82 -27.28
CA LEU A 472 -3.71 9.28 -26.00
C LEU A 472 -2.19 9.32 -25.96
N TYR A 473 -1.55 8.30 -26.54
CA TYR A 473 -0.11 8.20 -26.60
C TYR A 473 0.50 9.27 -27.52
N LEU A 474 -0.14 9.58 -28.65
CA LEU A 474 0.41 10.49 -29.66
C LEU A 474 0.02 11.98 -29.50
N LEU A 475 -1.20 12.28 -29.06
CA LEU A 475 -1.78 13.63 -29.10
C LEU A 475 -2.51 14.04 -27.79
N GLY A 476 -2.76 13.09 -26.89
CA GLY A 476 -3.62 13.30 -25.72
C GLY A 476 -2.91 13.93 -24.52
N GLU A 477 -3.25 13.45 -23.33
CA GLU A 477 -2.63 13.83 -22.04
C GLU A 477 -1.22 13.23 -21.89
N ASN A 478 -0.44 13.17 -22.97
CA ASN A 478 0.94 12.71 -22.92
C ASN A 478 1.84 13.84 -22.39
N GLU A 479 2.22 13.75 -21.12
CA GLU A 479 3.10 14.73 -20.46
C GLU A 479 4.46 14.87 -21.17
N SER A 480 4.90 13.87 -21.97
CA SER A 480 6.16 13.96 -22.73
C SER A 480 6.13 14.94 -23.90
N LEU A 481 4.95 15.32 -24.40
CA LEU A 481 4.82 16.30 -25.50
C LEU A 481 4.96 17.75 -25.03
N TYR A 482 4.83 17.98 -23.73
CA TYR A 482 5.00 19.29 -23.10
C TYR A 482 6.42 19.48 -22.54
N GLU A 483 7.37 18.62 -22.95
CA GLU A 483 8.80 18.83 -22.77
C GLU A 483 9.28 20.01 -23.64
N ARG A 484 9.12 21.23 -23.13
CA ARG A 484 9.84 22.42 -23.58
C ARG A 484 10.37 23.20 -22.40
#